data_AF-A0A8I1GUT2-F1
#
_entry.id   AF-A0A8I1GUT2-F1
#
_cell.length_a   1.000
_cell.length_b   1.000
_cell.length_c   1.000
_cell.angle_alpha   90.00
_cell.angle_beta   90.00
_cell.angle_gamma   90.00
#
_symmetry.space_group_name_H-M   'P 1'
#
loop_
_entity.id
_entity.type
_entity.pdbx_description
1 polymer ?
#
loop_
_entity_poly.entity_id
_entity_poly.type
_entity_poly.pdbx_seq_one_letter_code
_entity_poly.pdbx_strand_id
1 'polypeptide(L)'
;DNQPSLLVAKRKPLNISIDLPGMRKENTISVQNPTYGNVSGAVDDLVSTWNEKYASTHSLPARMQYTESMVYSKSQIASALNVNAKYLDNSLNIDFNAVANGEKKVMVAAYKQIFYTVSAELPNNPS
;
A
#
# COMPACT_ATOMS: atom_id res chain seq x y z
N ASP A 1 4.83 9.23 12.41
CA ASP A 1 3.51 9.74 12.01
C ASP A 1 2.99 9.32 10.64
N ASN A 2 3.77 8.70 9.76
CA ASN A 2 3.29 8.33 8.41
C ASN A 2 2.72 9.53 7.62
N GLN A 3 3.25 10.74 7.88
CA GLN A 3 2.89 12.00 7.23
C GLN A 3 4.13 12.55 6.52
N PRO A 4 4.47 12.06 5.32
CA PRO A 4 5.63 12.53 4.59
C PRO A 4 5.41 13.94 4.01
N SER A 5 6.47 14.75 3.98
CA SER A 5 6.48 16.04 3.27
C SER A 5 6.80 15.83 1.79
N LEU A 6 6.03 16.46 0.90
CA LEU A 6 6.23 16.36 -0.54
C LEU A 6 7.32 17.33 -1.02
N LEU A 7 8.26 16.82 -1.82
CA LEU A 7 9.18 17.66 -2.59
C LEU A 7 8.54 17.98 -3.95
N VAL A 8 8.01 19.20 -4.08
CA VAL A 8 7.37 19.67 -5.30
C VAL A 8 8.40 20.37 -6.18
N ALA A 9 8.66 19.81 -7.35
CA ALA A 9 9.55 20.36 -8.36
C ALA A 9 9.04 19.96 -9.76
N LYS A 10 9.56 20.60 -10.82
CA LYS A 10 9.37 20.08 -12.18
C LYS A 10 10.04 18.71 -12.28
N ARG A 11 9.34 17.74 -12.87
CA ARG A 11 9.80 16.34 -12.99
C ARG A 11 9.89 15.97 -14.47
N LYS A 12 10.91 15.19 -14.80
CA LYS A 12 11.00 14.50 -16.10
C LYS A 12 9.97 13.36 -16.17
N PRO A 13 9.68 12.85 -17.37
CA PRO A 13 8.80 11.69 -17.53
C PRO A 13 9.24 10.51 -16.67
N LEU A 14 8.27 9.74 -16.19
CA LEU A 14 8.48 8.58 -15.34
C LEU A 14 7.72 7.39 -15.92
N ASN A 15 8.40 6.26 -16.09
CA ASN A 15 7.75 5.01 -16.42
C ASN A 15 7.22 4.36 -15.14
N ILE A 16 5.97 3.92 -15.17
CA ILE A 16 5.36 3.12 -14.12
C ILE A 16 4.91 1.79 -14.70
N SER A 17 5.02 0.73 -13.91
CA SER A 17 4.63 -0.63 -14.29
C SER A 17 3.71 -1.23 -13.25
N ILE A 18 2.63 -1.87 -13.69
CA ILE A 18 1.70 -2.62 -12.83
C ILE A 18 1.97 -4.13 -12.91
N ASP A 19 1.77 -4.87 -11.82
CA ASP A 19 2.01 -6.32 -11.76
C ASP A 19 0.75 -7.18 -11.94
N LEU A 20 -0.27 -6.66 -12.62
CA LEU A 20 -1.47 -7.43 -12.95
C LEU A 20 -1.15 -8.58 -13.93
N PRO A 21 -1.78 -9.76 -13.76
CA PRO A 21 -1.46 -10.96 -14.52
C PRO A 21 -1.85 -10.82 -16.00
N GLY A 22 -1.08 -11.43 -16.90
CA GLY A 22 -1.41 -11.49 -18.33
C GLY A 22 -0.94 -10.30 -19.17
N MET A 23 -0.66 -9.12 -18.57
CA MET A 23 -0.31 -7.91 -19.32
C MET A 23 1.05 -7.98 -20.04
N ARG A 24 2.03 -8.73 -19.50
CA ARG A 24 3.38 -8.88 -20.06
C ARG A 24 4.03 -7.53 -20.43
N LYS A 25 4.05 -7.16 -21.72
CA LYS A 25 4.66 -5.91 -22.24
C LYS A 25 3.72 -4.71 -22.25
N GLU A 26 2.42 -4.93 -22.00
CA GLU A 26 1.38 -3.89 -21.96
C GLU A 26 1.17 -3.34 -20.54
N ASN A 27 2.04 -3.70 -19.59
CA ASN A 27 1.90 -3.35 -18.18
C ASN A 27 2.56 -2.03 -17.78
N THR A 28 3.15 -1.31 -18.74
CA THR A 28 4.00 -0.14 -18.49
C THR A 28 3.52 1.06 -19.29
N ILE A 29 3.46 2.23 -18.65
CA ILE A 29 3.09 3.51 -19.27
C ILE A 29 4.06 4.62 -18.85
N SER A 30 4.33 5.55 -19.76
CA SER A 30 5.21 6.71 -19.51
C SER A 30 4.39 7.95 -19.14
N VAL A 31 4.57 8.43 -17.90
CA VAL A 31 3.88 9.60 -17.36
C VAL A 31 4.73 10.83 -17.56
N GLN A 32 4.35 11.72 -18.48
CA GLN A 32 5.18 12.86 -18.90
C GLN A 32 5.40 13.92 -17.80
N ASN A 33 4.37 14.20 -17.00
CA ASN A 33 4.43 15.11 -15.86
C ASN A 33 3.91 14.38 -14.61
N PRO A 34 4.77 13.69 -13.84
CA PRO A 34 4.36 12.79 -12.76
C PRO A 34 3.89 13.55 -11.50
N THR A 35 2.77 14.25 -11.62
CA THR A 35 1.96 14.74 -10.49
C THR A 35 1.12 13.59 -9.94
N TYR A 36 0.57 13.74 -8.73
CA TYR A 36 -0.34 12.75 -8.16
C TYR A 36 -1.48 12.39 -9.12
N GLY A 37 -2.18 13.40 -9.66
CA GLY A 37 -3.31 13.18 -10.57
C GLY A 37 -2.94 12.47 -11.87
N ASN A 38 -1.80 12.83 -12.47
CA ASN A 38 -1.35 12.20 -13.71
C ASN A 38 -0.88 10.76 -13.49
N VAL A 39 -0.23 10.47 -12.36
CA VAL A 39 0.15 9.11 -12.00
C VAL A 39 -1.08 8.27 -11.68
N SER A 40 -2.05 8.79 -10.92
CA SER A 40 -3.31 8.10 -10.63
C SER A 40 -4.08 7.78 -11.91
N GLY A 41 -4.24 8.74 -12.82
CA GLY A 41 -4.90 8.49 -14.11
C GLY A 41 -4.17 7.43 -14.94
N ALA A 42 -2.85 7.46 -14.99
CA ALA A 42 -2.07 6.44 -15.69
C ALA A 42 -2.21 5.03 -15.05
N VAL A 43 -2.38 4.94 -13.73
CA VAL A 43 -2.70 3.68 -13.05
C VAL A 43 -4.11 3.20 -13.41
N ASP A 44 -5.08 4.11 -13.45
CA ASP A 44 -6.46 3.79 -13.85
C ASP A 44 -6.52 3.27 -15.30
N ASP A 45 -5.75 3.86 -16.21
CA ASP A 45 -5.64 3.40 -17.60
C ASP A 45 -5.07 1.99 -17.70
N LEU A 46 -4.03 1.67 -16.91
CA LEU A 46 -3.44 0.33 -16.84
C LEU A 46 -4.45 -0.70 -16.30
N VAL A 47 -5.18 -0.36 -15.24
CA VAL A 47 -6.22 -1.22 -14.66
C VAL A 47 -7.37 -1.42 -15.65
N SER A 48 -7.77 -0.38 -16.37
CA SER A 48 -8.83 -0.44 -17.38
C SER A 48 -8.43 -1.34 -18.54
N THR A 49 -7.20 -1.17 -19.05
CA THR A 49 -6.60 -2.06 -20.06
C THR A 49 -6.62 -3.52 -19.59
N TRP A 50 -6.31 -3.77 -18.31
CA TRP A 50 -6.35 -5.12 -17.77
C TRP A 50 -7.75 -5.72 -17.72
N ASN A 51 -8.73 -4.93 -17.26
CA ASN A 51 -10.12 -5.35 -17.19
C ASN A 51 -10.68 -5.70 -18.57
N GLU A 52 -10.38 -4.89 -19.59
CA GLU A 52 -10.88 -5.10 -20.94
C GLU A 52 -10.27 -6.34 -21.62
N LYS A 53 -8.98 -6.59 -21.41
CA LYS A 53 -8.23 -7.61 -22.18
C LYS A 53 -8.00 -8.92 -21.44
N TYR A 54 -7.86 -8.91 -20.12
CA TYR A 54 -7.31 -10.05 -19.37
C TYR A 54 -8.18 -10.55 -18.21
N ALA A 55 -9.10 -9.74 -17.68
CA ALA A 55 -9.91 -10.13 -16.52
C ALA A 55 -10.83 -11.34 -16.76
N SER A 56 -11.25 -11.60 -18.00
CA SER A 56 -12.07 -12.76 -18.34
C SER A 56 -11.30 -14.09 -18.31
N THR A 57 -9.98 -14.04 -18.44
CA THR A 57 -9.10 -15.22 -18.51
C THR A 57 -8.18 -15.37 -17.31
N HIS A 58 -8.00 -14.31 -16.52
CA HIS A 58 -7.13 -14.28 -15.36
C HIS A 58 -7.92 -13.81 -14.13
N SER A 59 -7.86 -14.57 -13.05
CA SER A 59 -8.34 -14.13 -11.75
C SER A 59 -7.27 -13.34 -11.02
N LEU A 60 -7.70 -12.42 -10.14
CA LEU A 60 -6.81 -11.62 -9.30
C LEU A 60 -6.98 -12.00 -7.82
N PRO A 61 -6.43 -13.14 -7.37
CA PRO A 61 -6.40 -13.44 -5.94
C PRO A 61 -5.51 -12.43 -5.22
N ALA A 62 -5.97 -11.91 -4.09
CA ALA A 62 -5.15 -11.02 -3.28
C ALA A 62 -3.93 -11.76 -2.73
N ARG A 63 -2.75 -11.14 -2.81
CA ARG A 63 -1.57 -11.58 -2.07
C ARG A 63 -1.73 -11.13 -0.62
N MET A 64 -2.00 -12.07 0.28
CA MET A 64 -2.20 -11.81 1.69
C MET A 64 -0.86 -11.66 2.42
N GLN A 65 -0.69 -10.56 3.15
CA GLN A 65 0.32 -10.43 4.20
C GLN A 65 -0.38 -10.47 5.56
N TYR A 66 0.04 -11.41 6.40
CA TYR A 66 -0.52 -11.64 7.73
C TYR A 66 0.49 -11.28 8.80
N THR A 67 0.06 -10.54 9.82
CA THR A 67 0.85 -10.26 11.02
C THR A 67 -0.08 -10.27 12.23
N GLU A 68 0.37 -10.82 13.35
CA GLU A 68 -0.39 -10.83 14.61
C GLU A 68 0.53 -10.55 15.80
N SER A 69 -0.02 -9.96 16.85
CA SER A 69 0.72 -9.78 18.10
C SER A 69 -0.22 -9.59 19.29
N MET A 70 0.24 -10.03 20.46
CA MET A 70 -0.36 -9.63 21.73
C MET A 70 -0.11 -8.14 21.97
N VAL A 71 -1.11 -7.47 22.56
CA VAL A 71 -1.00 -6.07 22.91
C VAL A 71 -0.44 -5.94 24.31
N TYR A 72 0.66 -5.19 24.43
CA TYR A 72 1.22 -4.78 25.72
C TYR A 72 1.25 -3.27 25.88
N SER A 73 1.62 -2.55 24.81
CA SER A 73 1.62 -1.10 24.79
C SER A 73 1.33 -0.57 23.39
N LYS A 74 0.93 0.69 23.31
CA LYS A 74 0.61 1.37 22.05
C LYS A 74 1.81 1.42 21.09
N SER A 75 3.03 1.64 21.60
CA SER A 75 4.25 1.63 20.78
C SER A 75 4.64 0.23 20.32
N GLN A 76 4.52 -0.76 21.21
CA GLN A 76 4.85 -2.14 20.89
C GLN A 76 3.95 -2.70 19.78
N ILE A 77 2.63 -2.54 19.89
CA ILE A 77 1.71 -3.09 18.88
C ILE A 77 1.85 -2.39 17.52
N ALA A 78 2.09 -1.08 17.51
CA ALA A 78 2.35 -0.32 16.29
C ALA A 78 3.62 -0.80 15.57
N SER A 79 4.68 -1.07 16.32
CA SER A 79 5.92 -1.63 15.78
C SER A 79 5.73 -3.06 15.31
N ALA A 80 5.03 -3.90 16.08
CA ALA A 80 4.86 -5.32 15.77
C ALA A 80 4.02 -5.54 14.51
N LEU A 81 2.98 -4.73 14.30
CA LEU A 81 2.12 -4.82 13.11
C LEU A 81 2.60 -3.96 11.94
N ASN A 82 3.64 -3.12 12.14
CA ASN A 82 4.07 -2.11 11.18
C ASN A 82 2.91 -1.18 10.73
N VAL A 83 2.08 -0.77 11.68
CA VAL A 83 0.93 0.12 11.49
C VAL A 83 1.04 1.31 12.42
N ASN A 84 0.54 2.46 11.99
CA ASN A 84 0.49 3.63 12.85
C ASN A 84 -0.37 3.37 14.10
N ALA A 85 0.21 3.63 15.28
CA ALA A 85 -0.45 3.47 16.58
C ALA A 85 -1.79 4.21 16.69
N LYS A 86 -1.90 5.43 16.14
CA LYS A 86 -3.14 6.23 16.20
C LYS A 86 -4.25 5.61 15.35
N TYR A 87 -3.88 5.01 14.22
CA TYR A 87 -4.85 4.31 13.37
C TYR A 87 -5.40 3.07 14.08
N LEU A 88 -4.52 2.24 14.65
CA LEU A 88 -4.95 1.07 15.43
C LEU A 88 -5.87 1.44 16.60
N ASP A 89 -5.49 2.44 17.38
CA ASP A 89 -6.23 2.89 18.56
C ASP A 89 -7.61 3.45 18.19
N ASN A 90 -7.68 4.33 17.18
CA ASN A 90 -8.94 4.92 16.74
C ASN A 90 -9.89 3.91 16.08
N SER A 91 -9.35 2.92 15.37
CA SER A 91 -10.15 1.93 14.65
C SER A 91 -10.64 0.78 15.52
N LEU A 92 -9.83 0.34 16.50
CA LEU A 92 -10.12 -0.84 17.32
C LEU A 92 -10.49 -0.51 18.76
N ASN A 93 -10.32 0.74 19.19
CA ASN A 93 -10.63 1.23 20.53
C ASN A 93 -10.04 0.36 21.64
N ILE A 94 -8.73 0.11 21.57
CA ILE A 94 -8.02 -0.79 22.47
C ILE A 94 -7.83 -0.11 23.83
N ASP A 95 -8.37 -0.74 24.87
CA ASP A 95 -8.22 -0.27 26.24
C ASP A 95 -6.84 -0.65 26.81
N PHE A 96 -5.84 0.18 26.50
CA PHE A 96 -4.46 -0.04 26.95
C PHE A 96 -4.30 0.02 28.48
N ASN A 97 -5.17 0.73 29.20
CA ASN A 97 -5.13 0.80 30.66
C ASN A 97 -5.52 -0.55 31.28
N ALA A 98 -6.62 -1.14 30.82
CA ALA A 98 -7.03 -2.47 31.27
C ALA A 98 -6.01 -3.56 30.88
N VAL A 99 -5.35 -3.42 29.73
CA VAL A 99 -4.23 -4.30 29.34
C VAL A 99 -3.05 -4.16 30.30
N ALA A 100 -2.65 -2.93 30.62
CA ALA A 100 -1.54 -2.67 31.53
C ALA A 100 -1.81 -3.13 32.96
N ASN A 101 -3.06 -3.01 33.43
CA ASN A 101 -3.50 -3.48 34.75
C ASN A 101 -3.73 -4.99 34.83
N GLY A 102 -3.61 -5.72 33.70
CA GLY A 102 -3.88 -7.16 33.64
C GLY A 102 -5.37 -7.53 33.69
N GLU A 103 -6.27 -6.55 33.55
CA GLU A 103 -7.72 -6.75 33.51
C GLU A 103 -8.19 -7.36 32.18
N LYS A 104 -7.45 -7.09 31.08
CA LYS A 104 -7.74 -7.62 29.74
C LYS A 104 -6.48 -8.18 29.08
N LYS A 105 -6.64 -9.27 28.33
CA LYS A 105 -5.64 -9.76 27.37
C LYS A 105 -6.17 -9.53 25.97
N VAL A 106 -5.43 -8.75 25.18
CA VAL A 106 -5.84 -8.36 23.84
C VAL A 106 -4.80 -8.85 22.83
N MET A 107 -5.28 -9.38 21.71
CA MET A 107 -4.48 -9.78 20.56
C MET A 107 -5.03 -9.06 19.33
N VAL A 108 -4.14 -8.60 18.47
CA VAL A 108 -4.52 -7.95 17.21
C VAL A 108 -3.85 -8.67 16.05
N ALA A 109 -4.63 -8.93 15.01
CA ALA A 109 -4.17 -9.44 13.74
C ALA A 109 -4.44 -8.40 12.65
N ALA A 110 -3.48 -8.25 11.72
CA ALA A 110 -3.58 -7.39 10.56
C ALA A 110 -3.50 -8.25 9.28
N TYR A 111 -4.50 -8.09 8.42
CA TYR A 111 -4.64 -8.76 7.14
C TYR A 111 -4.50 -7.73 6.02
N LYS A 112 -3.35 -7.70 5.35
CA LYS A 112 -3.13 -6.81 4.20
C LYS A 112 -3.34 -7.60 2.91
N GLN A 113 -4.43 -7.28 2.22
CA GLN A 113 -4.80 -7.88 0.94
C GLN A 113 -4.27 -7.02 -0.20
N ILE A 114 -3.21 -7.49 -0.87
CA ILE A 114 -2.59 -6.76 -1.99
C ILE A 114 -3.14 -7.31 -3.31
N PHE A 115 -3.99 -6.53 -3.99
CA PHE A 115 -4.50 -6.88 -5.31
C PHE A 115 -3.43 -6.72 -6.39
N TYR A 116 -2.73 -5.59 -6.38
CA TYR A 116 -1.64 -5.28 -7.31
C TYR A 116 -0.67 -4.29 -6.67
N THR A 117 0.50 -4.13 -7.28
CA THR A 117 1.47 -3.09 -6.98
C THR A 117 1.82 -2.33 -8.26
N VAL A 118 2.12 -1.05 -8.10
CA VAL A 118 2.66 -0.19 -9.15
C VAL A 118 4.07 0.19 -8.75
N SER A 119 5.04 -0.15 -9.59
CA SER A 119 6.43 0.25 -9.42
C SER A 119 6.75 1.43 -10.34
N ALA A 120 7.68 2.27 -9.90
CA ALA A 120 8.24 3.34 -10.70
C ALA A 120 9.66 2.93 -11.11
N GLU A 121 10.01 3.17 -12.38
CA GLU A 121 11.37 2.91 -12.86
C GLU A 121 12.37 3.77 -12.07
N LEU A 122 13.45 3.12 -11.61
CA LEU A 122 14.51 3.82 -10.89
C LEU A 122 15.31 4.68 -11.88
N PRO A 123 15.58 5.95 -11.57
CA PRO A 123 16.40 6.77 -12.44
C PRO A 123 17.86 6.30 -12.36
N ASN A 124 18.56 6.27 -13.50
CA ASN A 124 20.00 5.95 -13.52
C ASN A 124 20.84 6.95 -12.72
N ASN A 125 20.38 8.20 -12.64
CA ASN A 125 21.00 9.28 -11.88
C ASN A 125 19.91 10.20 -11.32
N PRO A 126 20.17 10.94 -10.22
CA PRO A 126 19.19 11.88 -9.66
C PRO A 126 18.75 13.03 -10.60
N SER A 127 19.52 13.31 -11.67
CA SER A 127 19.40 14.49 -12.55
C SER A 127 18.49 14.32 -13.76
#